data_AF-A0A9E8SDR0-F1
#
_entry.id   AF-A0A9E8SDR0-F1
#
_cell.length_a   1.000
_cell.length_b   1.000
_cell.length_c   1.000
_cell.angle_alpha   90.00
_cell.angle_beta   90.00
_cell.angle_gamma   90.00
#
_symmetry.space_group_name_H-M   'P 1'
#
loop_
_entity.id
_entity.type
_entity.pdbx_description
1 polymer ?
#
loop_
_entity_poly.entity_id
_entity_poly.type
_entity_poly.pdbx_seq_one_letter_code
_entity_poly.pdbx_strand_id
1 'polypeptide(L)' 'MTCYNLQGGLYAVFRYKGLVQDFSKLLQYIFTEWMPKSQYTLDHRAHFQVLGEHYKKDSPDSQEDVYIPIRLK' A
#
# COMPACT_ATOMS: atom_id res chain seq x y z
N MET A 1 -17.49 -10.89 -18.26
CA MET A 1 -16.26 -10.98 -17.44
C MET A 1 -15.35 -9.86 -17.89
N THR A 2 -15.05 -8.89 -17.03
CA THR A 2 -14.17 -7.75 -17.35
C THR A 2 -12.80 -7.99 -16.73
N CYS A 3 -11.73 -7.70 -17.48
CA CYS A 3 -10.36 -7.77 -16.99
C CYS A 3 -9.88 -6.35 -16.68
N TYR A 4 -9.12 -6.19 -15.59
CA TYR A 4 -8.43 -4.95 -15.27
C TYR A 4 -6.92 -5.21 -15.27
N ASN A 5 -6.20 -4.53 -16.16
CA ASN A 5 -4.76 -4.69 -16.29
C ASN A 5 -4.04 -3.70 -15.36
N LEU A 6 -3.21 -4.21 -14.46
CA LEU A 6 -2.34 -3.38 -13.63
C LEU A 6 -1.10 -3.00 -14.43
N GLN A 7 -0.91 -1.70 -14.63
CA GLN A 7 0.31 -1.20 -15.27
C GLN A 7 1.50 -1.34 -14.31
N GLY A 8 2.52 -2.09 -14.75
CA GLY A 8 3.78 -2.22 -14.04
C GLY A 8 4.54 -0.90 -13.87
N GLY A 9 5.60 -0.93 -13.07
CA GLY A 9 6.43 0.24 -12.75
C GLY A 9 6.92 0.19 -11.31
N LEU A 10 7.48 1.30 -10.81
CA LEU A 10 8.01 1.35 -9.45
C LEU A 10 6.89 1.46 -8.41
N TYR A 11 7.03 0.71 -7.32
CA TYR A 11 6.10 0.72 -6.18
C TYR A 11 6.90 0.77 -4.87
N ALA A 12 6.43 1.57 -3.93
CA ALA A 12 6.81 1.47 -2.53
C ALA A 12 5.93 0.41 -1.87
N VAL A 13 6.56 -0.55 -1.19
CA VAL A 13 5.87 -1.66 -0.52
C VAL A 13 5.92 -1.46 0.98
N PHE A 14 4.76 -1.37 1.62
CA PHE A 14 4.63 -1.24 3.06
C PHE A 14 4.00 -2.52 3.62
N ARG A 15 4.72 -3.20 4.51
CA ARG A 15 4.21 -4.36 5.25
C ARG A 15 3.35 -3.87 6.40
N TYR A 16 2.04 -4.04 6.29
CA TYR A 16 1.12 -3.69 7.35
C TYR A 16 0.86 -4.90 8.23
N LYS A 17 0.89 -4.70 9.55
CA LYS A 17 0.41 -5.67 10.54
C LYS A 17 -0.55 -4.95 11.49
N GLY A 18 -1.81 -5.36 11.52
CA GLY A 18 -2.81 -4.73 12.38
C GLY A 18 -4.26 -4.97 11.96
N LEU A 19 -5.16 -4.28 12.64
CA LEU A 19 -6.60 -4.32 12.35
C LEU A 19 -6.94 -3.43 11.15
N VAL A 20 -7.86 -3.88 10.30
CA VAL A 20 -8.34 -3.11 9.14
C VAL A 20 -8.82 -1.70 9.52
N GLN A 21 -9.43 -1.53 10.70
CA GLN A 21 -9.90 -0.22 11.19
C GLN A 21 -8.76 0.81 11.39
N ASP A 22 -7.54 0.34 11.63
CA ASP A 22 -6.36 1.16 11.85
C ASP A 22 -5.55 1.40 10.57
N PHE A 23 -5.98 0.83 9.43
CA PHE A 23 -5.29 0.95 8.14
C PHE A 23 -5.17 2.41 7.67
N SER A 24 -6.15 3.25 7.99
CA SER A 24 -6.13 4.68 7.68
C SER A 24 -4.91 5.40 8.28
N LYS A 25 -4.41 4.96 9.44
CA LYS A 25 -3.21 5.51 10.09
C LYS A 25 -1.95 5.24 9.26
N LEU A 26 -1.86 4.05 8.66
CA LEU A 26 -0.76 3.72 7.74
C LEU A 26 -0.80 4.65 6.51
N LEU A 27 -1.97 4.82 5.89
CA LEU A 27 -2.12 5.69 4.72
C LEU A 27 -1.75 7.14 5.06
N GLN A 28 -2.21 7.63 6.22
CA GLN A 28 -1.82 8.95 6.72
C GLN A 28 -0.30 9.06 6.80
N TYR A 29 0.36 8.15 7.52
CA TYR A 29 1.83 8.12 7.62
C TYR A 29 2.52 8.12 6.24
N ILE A 30 2.06 7.27 5.32
CA ILE A 30 2.63 7.17 3.97
C ILE A 30 2.56 8.52 3.26
N PHE A 31 1.38 9.16 3.21
CA PHE A 31 1.18 10.35 2.38
C PHE A 31 1.61 11.65 3.05
N THR A 32 1.57 11.75 4.39
CA THR A 32 1.89 12.99 5.11
C THR A 32 3.30 13.02 5.68
N GLU A 33 3.93 11.87 5.89
CA GLU A 33 5.27 11.80 6.49
C GLU A 33 6.31 11.16 5.58
N TRP A 34 6.07 9.93 5.12
CA TRP A 34 7.06 9.18 4.34
C TRP A 34 7.24 9.79 2.94
N MET A 35 6.14 10.03 2.22
CA MET A 35 6.18 10.50 0.83
C MET A 35 6.88 11.86 0.70
N PRO A 36 6.54 12.89 1.48
CA PRO A 36 7.21 14.19 1.37
C PRO A 36 8.72 14.13 1.63
N LYS A 37 9.15 13.28 2.57
CA LYS A 37 10.56 13.10 2.97
C LYS A 37 11.35 12.17 2.04
N SER A 38 10.67 11.36 1.23
CA SER A 38 11.31 10.46 0.26
C SER A 38 11.84 11.22 -0.96
N GLN A 39 12.64 10.55 -1.79
CA GLN A 39 13.04 11.03 -3.12
C GLN A 39 11.95 10.80 -4.19
N TYR A 40 10.78 10.31 -3.79
CA TYR A 40 9.72 9.89 -4.69
C TYR A 40 8.46 10.75 -4.55
N THR A 41 7.67 10.76 -5.61
CA THR A 41 6.32 11.34 -5.63
C THR A 41 5.30 10.28 -6.05
N LEU A 42 4.02 10.55 -5.77
CA LEU A 42 2.93 9.68 -6.17
C LEU A 42 2.85 9.59 -7.69
N ASP A 43 2.72 8.37 -8.19
CA ASP A 43 2.51 8.10 -9.61
C ASP A 43 1.02 7.80 -9.89
N HIS A 44 0.53 8.18 -11.06
CA HIS A 44 -0.89 8.11 -11.42
C HIS A 44 -1.25 6.71 -11.95
N ARG A 45 -1.16 5.71 -11.06
CA ARG A 45 -1.46 4.30 -11.32
C ARG A 45 -2.27 3.70 -10.17
N ALA A 46 -2.75 2.48 -10.35
CA ALA A 46 -3.53 1.79 -9.32
C ALA A 46 -2.65 1.44 -8.09
N HIS A 47 -3.19 1.74 -6.92
CA HIS A 47 -2.76 1.17 -5.64
C HIS A 47 -3.41 -0.20 -5.47
N PHE A 48 -2.73 -1.13 -4.82
CA PHE A 48 -3.32 -2.43 -4.51
C PHE A 48 -2.73 -3.03 -3.25
N GLN A 49 -3.42 -4.02 -2.71
CA GLN A 49 -2.98 -4.79 -1.54
C GLN A 49 -2.85 -6.25 -1.95
N VAL A 50 -1.84 -6.92 -1.39
CA VAL A 50 -1.71 -8.37 -1.51
C VAL A 50 -1.98 -8.97 -0.13
N LEU A 51 -3.14 -9.63 -0.02
CA LEU A 51 -3.54 -10.40 1.16
C LEU A 51 -2.83 -11.76 1.09
N GLY A 52 -1.63 -11.83 1.67
CA GLY A 52 -0.80 -13.04 1.64
C GLY A 52 -1.30 -14.15 2.59
N GLU A 53 -0.47 -15.18 2.78
CA GLU A 53 -0.78 -16.32 3.65
C GLU A 53 -1.03 -15.95 5.12
N HIS A 54 -0.54 -14.78 5.55
CA HIS A 54 -0.67 -14.27 6.90
C HIS A 54 -1.86 -13.32 7.09
N TYR A 55 -2.68 -13.11 6.06
CA TYR A 55 -3.91 -12.35 6.18
C TYR A 55 -4.90 -13.07 7.10
N LYS A 56 -5.42 -12.35 8.10
CA LYS A 56 -6.38 -12.86 9.06
C LYS A 56 -7.49 -11.84 9.22
N LYS A 57 -8.68 -12.16 8.70
CA LYS A 57 -9.86 -11.31 8.85
C LYS A 57 -10.09 -10.98 10.33
N ASP A 58 -10.32 -9.70 10.63
CA ASP A 58 -10.65 -9.17 11.96
C ASP A 58 -9.61 -9.48 13.07
N SER A 59 -8.35 -9.72 12.71
CA SER A 59 -7.26 -10.02 13.66
C SER A 59 -6.22 -8.90 13.71
N PRO A 60 -5.74 -8.50 14.90
CA PRO A 60 -4.61 -7.57 15.02
C PRO A 60 -3.29 -8.18 14.52
N ASP A 61 -3.23 -9.50 14.32
CA ASP A 61 -2.08 -10.19 13.73
C ASP A 61 -2.18 -10.36 12.22
N SER A 62 -3.24 -9.81 11.58
CA SER A 62 -3.37 -9.82 10.12
C SER A 62 -2.21 -9.08 9.47
N GLN A 63 -1.68 -9.63 8.38
CA GLN A 63 -0.63 -9.00 7.59
C GLN A 63 -1.03 -8.88 6.13
N GLU A 64 -0.66 -7.75 5.53
CA GLU A 64 -0.87 -7.45 4.12
C GLU A 64 0.24 -6.53 3.60
N ASP A 65 0.54 -6.68 2.31
CA ASP A 65 1.48 -5.80 1.62
C ASP A 65 0.71 -4.72 0.87
N VAL A 66 1.04 -3.46 1.14
CA VAL A 66 0.43 -2.29 0.50
C VAL A 66 1.36 -1.73 -0.57
N TYR A 67 0.91 -1.72 -1.81
CA TYR A 67 1.67 -1.25 -2.97
C TYR A 67 1.20 0.15 -3.35
N ILE A 68 2.09 1.13 -3.17
CA ILE A 68 1.88 2.53 -3.51
C ILE A 68 2.72 2.87 -4.75
N PRO A 69 2.09 3.23 -5.89
CA PRO A 69 2.83 3.55 -7.11
C PRO A 69 3.61 4.85 -6.92
N ILE A 70 4.88 4.81 -7.27
CA ILE A 70 5.80 5.93 -7.09
C ILE A 70 6.63 6.16 -8.34
N ARG A 71 7.14 7.39 -8.47
CA ARG A 71 8.15 7.78 -9.45
C ARG A 71 9.18 8.69 -8.78
N LEU A 72 10.40 8.76 -9.32
CA LEU A 72 11.40 9.73 -8.85
C LEU A 72 10.83 11.14 -9.01
N LYS A 73 11.12 12.00 -8.02
CA LYS A 73 10.80 13.43 -8.08
C LYS A 73 11.50 14.11 -9.26
#